data_AF-A0A4R5GFG1-F1
#
_entry.id   AF-A0A4R5GFG1-F1
#
_cell.length_a   1.000
_cell.length_b   1.000
_cell.length_c   1.000
_cell.angle_alpha   90.00
_cell.angle_beta   90.00
_cell.angle_gamma   90.00
#
_symmetry.space_group_name_H-M   'P 1'
#
loop_
_entity.id
_entity.type
_entity.pdbx_description
1 polymer ?
#
loop_
_entity_poly.entity_id
_entity_poly.type
_entity_poly.pdbx_seq_one_letter_code
_entity_poly.pdbx_strand_id
1 'polypeptide(L)'
;MSKTSRDAARAVIQARFRESVDRDVSGLAAQLCEERRLLAPDGMPAAALCLGSHPGVTQLLWAEFQPDWADVVYVYDGTRPEQTRYLNAKLHLTVALAAAGDEATPGVQAALLEAHRALHALWRVWAGYQATTTDALAHAVTEFEDVR
;
A
#
# COMPACT_ATOMS: atom_id res chain seq x y z
N MET A 1 -6.95 3.57 30.97
CA MET A 1 -7.65 3.09 29.75
C MET A 1 -7.43 1.59 29.61
N SER A 2 -8.42 0.78 29.22
CA SER A 2 -8.23 -0.68 29.13
C SER A 2 -7.56 -1.08 27.82
N LYS A 3 -6.63 -2.04 27.89
CA LYS A 3 -5.96 -2.63 26.72
C LYS A 3 -6.97 -3.14 25.68
N THR A 4 -8.08 -3.71 26.14
CA THR A 4 -9.17 -4.23 25.31
C THR A 4 -9.82 -3.18 24.42
N SER A 5 -10.02 -1.95 24.91
CA SER A 5 -10.63 -0.87 24.13
C SER A 5 -9.70 -0.36 23.02
N ARG A 6 -8.40 -0.26 23.32
CA ARG A 6 -7.38 0.10 22.32
C ARG A 6 -7.25 -0.95 21.23
N ASP A 7 -7.15 -2.22 21.62
CA ASP A 7 -6.99 -3.32 20.65
C ASP A 7 -8.23 -3.44 19.75
N ALA A 8 -9.43 -3.15 20.26
CA ALA A 8 -10.66 -3.09 19.47
C ALA A 8 -10.63 -1.93 18.45
N ALA A 9 -10.23 -0.72 18.85
CA ALA A 9 -10.11 0.42 17.94
C ALA A 9 -9.08 0.14 16.82
N ARG A 10 -7.94 -0.46 17.19
CA ARG A 10 -6.90 -0.88 16.23
C ARG A 10 -7.43 -1.91 15.23
N ALA A 11 -8.16 -2.92 15.69
CA ALA A 11 -8.75 -3.93 14.82
C ALA A 11 -9.75 -3.33 13.81
N VAL A 12 -10.58 -2.38 14.24
CA VAL A 12 -11.53 -1.68 13.35
C VAL A 12 -10.80 -0.92 12.24
N ILE A 13 -9.72 -0.21 12.60
CA ILE A 13 -8.91 0.54 11.63
C ILE A 13 -8.22 -0.43 10.66
N GLN A 14 -7.54 -1.46 11.17
CA GLN A 14 -6.83 -2.44 10.34
C GLN A 14 -7.75 -3.15 9.34
N ALA A 15 -8.95 -3.56 9.77
CA ALA A 15 -9.89 -4.30 8.94
C ALA A 15 -10.32 -3.54 7.67
N ARG A 16 -10.26 -2.20 7.70
CA ARG A 16 -10.69 -1.33 6.59
C ARG A 16 -9.55 -0.88 5.69
N PHE A 17 -8.30 -1.08 6.11
CA PHE A 17 -7.15 -0.45 5.46
C PHE A 17 -7.02 -0.87 3.99
N ARG A 18 -6.94 -2.19 3.74
CA ARG A 18 -6.77 -2.72 2.37
C ARG A 18 -7.85 -2.25 1.41
N GLU A 19 -9.12 -2.39 1.77
CA GLU A 19 -10.25 -1.96 0.93
C GLU A 19 -10.24 -0.45 0.65
N SER A 20 -9.75 0.34 1.61
CA SER A 20 -9.70 1.80 1.48
C SER A 20 -8.61 2.27 0.52
N VAL A 21 -7.44 1.62 0.55
CA VAL A 21 -6.23 2.15 -0.12
C VAL A 21 -5.80 1.36 -1.34
N ASP A 22 -6.18 0.09 -1.46
CA ASP A 22 -5.77 -0.74 -2.58
C ASP A 22 -6.67 -0.47 -3.79
N ARG A 23 -6.06 0.01 -4.88
CA ARG A 23 -6.78 0.32 -6.13
C ARG A 23 -6.19 -0.44 -7.30
N ASP A 24 -7.04 -0.67 -8.29
CA ASP A 24 -6.62 -1.21 -9.57
C ASP A 24 -5.89 -0.13 -10.37
N VAL A 25 -4.65 -0.44 -10.75
CA VAL A 25 -3.76 0.43 -11.55
C VAL A 25 -3.41 -0.23 -12.89
N SER A 26 -3.98 -1.39 -13.21
CA SER A 26 -3.64 -2.21 -14.38
C SER A 26 -3.82 -1.48 -15.70
N GLY A 27 -4.91 -0.72 -15.85
CA GLY A 27 -5.15 0.10 -17.05
C GLY A 27 -4.09 1.19 -17.24
N LEU A 28 -3.71 1.89 -16.16
CA LEU A 28 -2.65 2.90 -16.21
C LEU A 28 -1.27 2.27 -16.47
N ALA A 29 -1.02 1.09 -15.89
CA ALA A 29 0.21 0.33 -16.13
C ALA A 29 0.32 -0.09 -17.60
N ALA A 30 -0.78 -0.59 -18.19
CA ALA A 30 -0.83 -0.96 -19.59
C ALA A 30 -0.52 0.24 -20.49
N GLN A 31 -1.16 1.39 -20.25
CA GLN A 31 -0.87 2.63 -20.96
C GLN A 31 0.61 3.02 -20.87
N LEU A 32 1.21 2.98 -19.67
CA LEU A 32 2.64 3.31 -19.51
C LEU A 32 3.56 2.34 -20.26
N CYS A 33 3.20 1.05 -20.31
CA CYS A 33 3.94 0.06 -21.09
C CYS A 33 3.86 0.36 -22.60
N GLU A 34 2.69 0.76 -23.10
CA GLU A 34 2.49 1.16 -24.50
C GLU A 34 3.30 2.41 -24.86
N GLU A 35 3.19 3.47 -24.03
CA GLU A 35 3.92 4.73 -24.24
C GLU A 35 5.43 4.53 -24.28
N ARG A 36 5.94 3.61 -23.44
CA ARG A 36 7.36 3.24 -23.37
C ARG A 36 7.77 2.12 -24.32
N ARG A 37 6.82 1.55 -25.07
CA ARG A 37 7.02 0.42 -25.99
C ARG A 37 7.73 -0.76 -25.34
N LEU A 38 7.33 -1.10 -24.11
CA LEU A 38 7.93 -2.18 -23.34
C LEU A 38 7.47 -3.54 -23.87
N LEU A 39 8.43 -4.45 -23.98
CA LEU A 39 8.22 -5.85 -24.34
C LEU A 39 8.66 -6.73 -23.17
N ALA A 40 7.94 -7.83 -22.96
CA ALA A 40 8.37 -8.92 -22.09
C ALA A 40 9.50 -9.73 -22.77
N PRO A 41 10.21 -10.61 -22.03
CA PRO A 41 11.33 -11.37 -22.58
C PRO A 41 10.98 -12.28 -23.78
N ASP A 42 9.73 -12.71 -23.89
CA ASP A 42 9.19 -13.51 -25.00
C ASP A 42 8.84 -12.68 -26.24
N GLY A 43 8.99 -11.35 -26.17
CA GLY A 43 8.65 -10.41 -27.23
C GLY A 43 7.18 -9.94 -27.20
N MET A 44 6.36 -10.39 -26.26
CA MET A 44 4.98 -9.92 -26.11
C MET A 44 4.96 -8.45 -25.61
N PRO A 45 4.02 -7.61 -26.08
CA PRO A 45 3.81 -6.30 -25.48
C PRO A 45 3.51 -6.41 -23.99
N ALA A 46 4.32 -5.78 -23.15
CA ALA A 46 4.16 -5.84 -21.68
C ALA A 46 2.79 -5.32 -21.23
N ALA A 47 2.17 -4.42 -22.00
CA ALA A 47 0.82 -3.92 -21.74
C ALA A 47 -0.23 -5.03 -21.63
N ALA A 48 -0.06 -6.14 -22.38
CA ALA A 48 -0.96 -7.28 -22.32
C ALA A 48 -0.90 -8.00 -20.95
N LEU A 49 0.27 -8.04 -20.33
CA LEU A 49 0.49 -8.63 -19.00
C LEU A 49 0.02 -7.69 -17.88
N CYS A 50 0.05 -6.37 -18.11
CA CYS A 50 -0.48 -5.40 -17.16
C CYS A 50 -1.98 -5.56 -16.94
N LEU A 51 -2.76 -5.86 -17.99
CA LEU A 51 -4.20 -6.01 -17.89
C LEU A 51 -4.58 -7.23 -17.05
N GLY A 52 -5.42 -7.03 -16.03
CA GLY A 52 -5.82 -8.11 -15.12
C GLY A 52 -4.76 -8.51 -14.09
N SER A 53 -3.59 -7.85 -14.05
CA SER A 53 -2.53 -8.09 -13.06
C SER A 53 -2.92 -7.70 -11.63
N HIS A 54 -4.00 -6.93 -11.44
CA HIS A 54 -4.37 -6.35 -10.15
C HIS A 54 -4.46 -7.38 -9.00
N PRO A 55 -5.18 -8.51 -9.12
CA PRO A 55 -5.26 -9.49 -8.04
C PRO A 55 -3.88 -10.07 -7.67
N GLY A 56 -3.02 -10.34 -8.68
CA GLY A 56 -1.69 -10.90 -8.47
C GLY A 56 -0.74 -9.91 -7.78
N VAL A 57 -0.69 -8.68 -8.26
CA VAL A 57 0.15 -7.61 -7.66
C VAL A 57 -0.35 -7.27 -6.24
N THR A 58 -1.66 -7.25 -6.03
CA THR A 58 -2.23 -7.08 -4.70
C THR A 58 -1.87 -8.26 -3.79
N GLN A 59 -1.95 -9.51 -4.25
CA GLN A 59 -1.51 -10.64 -3.43
C GLN A 59 -0.03 -10.52 -3.06
N LEU A 60 0.82 -10.14 -4.03
CA LEU A 60 2.26 -9.97 -3.81
C LEU A 60 2.57 -8.91 -2.74
N LEU A 61 1.97 -7.74 -2.82
CA LEU A 61 2.20 -6.64 -1.87
C LEU A 61 1.69 -6.92 -0.46
N TRP A 62 0.57 -7.64 -0.36
CA TRP A 62 -0.13 -7.82 0.90
C TRP A 62 0.21 -9.12 1.61
N ALA A 63 0.91 -10.05 0.96
CA ALA A 63 1.32 -11.33 1.56
C ALA A 63 2.25 -11.14 2.77
N GLU A 64 3.15 -10.16 2.71
CA GLU A 64 4.14 -9.90 3.76
C GLU A 64 3.83 -8.64 4.58
N PHE A 65 2.81 -7.88 4.18
CA PHE A 65 2.45 -6.64 4.87
C PHE A 65 1.94 -6.93 6.29
N GLN A 66 2.65 -6.42 7.29
CA GLN A 66 2.25 -6.45 8.69
C GLN A 66 2.04 -5.02 9.19
N PRO A 67 0.81 -4.60 9.54
CA PRO A 67 0.55 -3.27 10.07
C PRO A 67 1.16 -3.12 11.48
N ASP A 68 2.07 -2.16 11.64
CA ASP A 68 2.69 -1.83 12.92
C ASP A 68 2.15 -0.52 13.49
N TRP A 69 1.81 -0.55 14.78
CA TRP A 69 1.27 0.59 15.51
C TRP A 69 2.33 1.44 16.23
N ALA A 70 3.59 0.99 16.29
CA ALA A 70 4.64 1.66 17.05
C ALA A 70 4.85 3.13 16.64
N ASP A 71 4.76 3.42 15.34
CA ASP A 71 5.00 4.75 14.76
C ASP A 71 3.71 5.49 14.36
N VAL A 72 2.54 5.02 14.79
CA VAL A 72 1.25 5.64 14.42
C VAL A 72 0.94 6.76 15.39
N VAL A 73 0.85 7.98 14.85
CA VAL A 73 0.48 9.21 15.57
C VAL A 73 -0.78 9.81 14.95
N TYR A 74 -1.43 10.75 15.63
CA TYR A 74 -2.57 11.46 15.04
C TYR A 74 -2.16 12.29 13.82
N VAL A 75 -3.00 12.25 12.78
CA VAL A 75 -2.81 13.02 11.54
C VAL A 75 -4.08 13.79 11.22
N TYR A 76 -3.97 15.10 10.98
CA TYR A 76 -5.10 15.97 10.64
C TYR A 76 -5.12 16.38 9.15
N ASP A 77 -3.97 16.35 8.48
CA ASP A 77 -3.80 16.86 7.11
C ASP A 77 -4.28 15.89 6.02
N GLY A 78 -4.85 14.74 6.41
CA GLY A 78 -5.32 13.69 5.51
C GLY A 78 -4.21 12.74 5.03
N THR A 79 -4.51 11.95 4.01
CA THR A 79 -3.69 10.81 3.55
C THR A 79 -3.28 10.89 2.09
N ARG A 80 -3.69 11.96 1.39
CA ARG A 80 -3.58 12.06 -0.08
C ARG A 80 -2.14 11.90 -0.59
N PRO A 81 -1.12 12.56 -0.02
CA PRO A 81 0.25 12.44 -0.51
C PRO A 81 0.77 11.00 -0.46
N GLU A 82 0.59 10.32 0.66
CA GLU A 82 1.04 8.94 0.88
C GLU A 82 0.23 7.95 0.03
N GLN A 83 -1.07 8.21 -0.15
CA GLN A 83 -1.92 7.41 -1.03
C GLN A 83 -1.40 7.49 -2.47
N THR A 84 -1.06 8.69 -2.95
CA THR A 84 -0.46 8.87 -4.28
C THR A 84 0.90 8.18 -4.39
N ARG A 85 1.76 8.27 -3.37
CA ARG A 85 3.06 7.59 -3.36
C ARG A 85 2.91 6.07 -3.45
N TYR A 86 2.02 5.48 -2.66
CA TYR A 86 1.75 4.04 -2.71
C TYR A 86 1.22 3.60 -4.07
N LEU A 87 0.22 4.30 -4.63
CA LEU A 87 -0.35 3.94 -5.93
C LEU A 87 0.68 4.06 -7.06
N ASN A 88 1.57 5.07 -7.02
CA ASN A 88 2.66 5.19 -7.98
C ASN A 88 3.70 4.08 -7.83
N ALA A 89 4.03 3.67 -6.61
CA ALA A 89 4.95 2.56 -6.37
C ALA A 89 4.33 1.22 -6.84
N LYS A 90 3.05 0.99 -6.56
CA LYS A 90 2.30 -0.16 -7.08
C LYS A 90 2.27 -0.17 -8.61
N LEU A 91 2.00 0.97 -9.23
CA LEU A 91 2.04 1.15 -10.68
C LEU A 91 3.42 0.78 -11.26
N HIS A 92 4.50 1.26 -10.63
CA HIS A 92 5.85 0.94 -11.05
C HIS A 92 6.17 -0.55 -10.94
N LEU A 93 5.76 -1.20 -9.83
CA LEU A 93 5.88 -2.64 -9.64
C LEU A 93 5.12 -3.41 -10.73
N THR A 94 3.88 -3.03 -11.04
CA THR A 94 3.10 -3.67 -12.12
C THR A 94 3.81 -3.59 -13.47
N VAL A 95 4.33 -2.40 -13.82
CA VAL A 95 5.08 -2.21 -15.07
C VAL A 95 6.37 -3.03 -15.08
N ALA A 96 7.09 -3.09 -13.96
CA ALA A 96 8.34 -3.86 -13.85
C ALA A 96 8.10 -5.37 -13.98
N LEU A 97 7.03 -5.90 -13.35
CA LEU A 97 6.62 -7.30 -13.47
C LEU A 97 6.28 -7.65 -14.92
N ALA A 98 5.42 -6.84 -15.55
CA ALA A 98 5.03 -7.06 -16.93
C ALA A 98 6.23 -7.02 -17.89
N ALA A 99 7.14 -6.05 -17.74
CA ALA A 99 8.36 -5.98 -18.55
C ALA A 99 9.32 -7.16 -18.31
N ALA A 100 9.22 -7.80 -17.14
CA ALA A 100 10.00 -8.98 -16.79
C ALA A 100 9.29 -10.31 -17.16
N GLY A 101 8.09 -10.27 -17.76
CA GLY A 101 7.32 -11.49 -18.04
C GLY A 101 6.87 -12.21 -16.76
N ASP A 102 6.50 -11.45 -15.72
CA ASP A 102 6.13 -11.92 -14.38
C ASP A 102 7.27 -12.64 -13.61
N GLU A 103 8.52 -12.51 -14.05
CA GLU A 103 9.67 -13.07 -13.36
C GLU A 103 10.20 -12.17 -12.23
N ALA A 104 10.69 -12.81 -11.16
CA ALA A 104 11.26 -12.17 -9.98
C ALA A 104 12.70 -11.65 -10.22
N THR A 105 12.85 -10.71 -11.16
CA THR A 105 14.14 -10.09 -11.49
C THR A 105 14.60 -9.10 -10.40
N PRO A 106 15.89 -8.72 -10.35
CA PRO A 106 16.37 -7.70 -9.40
C PRO A 106 15.62 -6.36 -9.50
N GLY A 107 15.20 -5.96 -10.69
CA GLY A 107 14.39 -4.76 -10.90
C GLY A 107 12.98 -4.87 -10.29
N VAL A 108 12.34 -6.02 -10.46
CA VAL A 108 11.04 -6.34 -9.82
C VAL A 108 11.18 -6.33 -8.30
N GLN A 109 12.24 -6.93 -7.75
CA GLN A 109 12.49 -6.95 -6.30
C GLN A 109 12.70 -5.54 -5.74
N ALA A 110 13.43 -4.68 -6.46
CA ALA A 110 13.60 -3.29 -6.06
C ALA A 110 12.27 -2.51 -6.08
N ALA A 111 11.44 -2.71 -7.11
CA ALA A 111 10.12 -2.08 -7.20
C ALA A 111 9.16 -2.59 -6.10
N LEU A 112 9.22 -3.88 -5.77
CA LEU A 112 8.44 -4.48 -4.69
C LEU A 112 8.82 -3.90 -3.34
N LEU A 113 10.11 -3.80 -3.05
CA LEU A 113 10.62 -3.21 -1.81
C LEU A 113 10.17 -1.74 -1.65
N GLU A 114 10.21 -0.96 -2.73
CA GLU A 114 9.74 0.43 -2.68
C GLU A 114 8.22 0.51 -2.48
N ALA A 115 7.45 -0.36 -3.14
CA ALA A 115 6.00 -0.43 -2.93
C ALA A 115 5.63 -0.86 -1.50
N HIS A 116 6.37 -1.78 -0.88
CA HIS A 116 6.22 -2.10 0.53
C HIS A 116 6.52 -0.90 1.43
N ARG A 117 7.63 -0.18 1.20
CA ARG A 117 7.95 1.04 1.98
C ARG A 117 6.85 2.08 1.88
N ALA A 118 6.34 2.32 0.67
CA ALA A 118 5.24 3.25 0.45
C ALA A 118 3.95 2.80 1.13
N LEU A 119 3.65 1.49 1.13
CA LEU A 119 2.49 0.91 1.82
C LEU A 119 2.59 1.07 3.35
N HIS A 120 3.76 0.82 3.94
CA HIS A 120 3.99 1.05 5.39
C HIS A 120 3.93 2.54 5.76
N ALA A 121 4.43 3.43 4.90
CA ALA A 121 4.28 4.87 5.11
C ALA A 121 2.80 5.29 5.06
N LEU A 122 2.06 4.81 4.07
CA LEU A 122 0.62 5.05 3.96
C LEU A 122 -0.14 4.48 5.15
N TRP A 123 0.19 3.28 5.62
CA TRP A 123 -0.40 2.70 6.81
C TRP A 123 -0.31 3.64 8.02
N ARG A 124 0.90 4.16 8.30
CA ARG A 124 1.12 5.04 9.44
C ARG A 124 0.24 6.29 9.40
N VAL A 125 0.25 6.96 8.24
CA VAL A 125 -0.54 8.19 8.05
C VAL A 125 -2.04 7.90 8.03
N TRP A 126 -2.45 6.82 7.37
CA TRP A 126 -3.85 6.45 7.26
C TRP A 126 -4.45 6.01 8.59
N ALA A 127 -3.75 5.15 9.35
CA ALA A 127 -4.20 4.73 10.67
C ALA A 127 -4.26 5.91 11.65
N GLY A 128 -3.27 6.80 11.58
CA GLY A 128 -3.24 8.05 12.33
C GLY A 128 -4.40 8.98 12.02
N TYR A 129 -4.73 9.12 10.73
CA TYR A 129 -5.88 9.90 10.29
C TYR A 129 -7.19 9.23 10.71
N GLN A 130 -7.33 7.91 10.63
CA GLN A 130 -8.55 7.24 11.13
C GLN A 130 -8.74 7.47 12.63
N ALA A 131 -7.66 7.47 13.42
CA ALA A 131 -7.72 7.77 14.84
C ALA A 131 -8.18 9.21 15.14
N THR A 132 -7.94 10.19 14.26
CA THR A 132 -8.44 11.57 14.45
C THR A 132 -9.92 11.76 14.09
N THR A 133 -10.55 10.79 13.42
CA THR A 133 -11.92 10.99 12.90
C THR A 133 -13.03 10.86 13.96
N THR A 134 -12.82 10.08 15.02
CA THR A 134 -13.84 9.85 16.07
C THR A 134 -13.20 9.57 17.43
N ASP A 135 -13.88 9.95 18.51
CA ASP A 135 -13.43 9.67 19.88
C ASP A 135 -13.23 8.17 20.15
N ALA A 136 -14.08 7.32 19.57
CA ALA A 136 -13.98 5.86 19.72
C ALA A 136 -12.69 5.28 19.11
N LEU A 137 -12.20 5.89 18.03
CA LEU A 137 -10.98 5.48 17.34
C LEU A 137 -9.72 6.17 17.87
N ALA A 138 -9.87 7.32 18.52
CA ALA A 138 -8.76 8.08 19.09
C ALA A 138 -7.90 7.22 20.03
N HIS A 139 -8.53 6.35 20.81
CA HIS A 139 -7.85 5.42 21.72
C HIS A 139 -6.93 4.38 21.04
N ALA A 140 -6.93 4.27 19.71
CA ALA A 140 -5.99 3.41 18.98
C ALA A 140 -4.55 3.93 19.07
N VAL A 141 -4.38 5.26 19.13
CA VAL A 141 -3.10 5.94 19.27
C VAL A 141 -2.83 6.21 20.75
N THR A 142 -1.59 5.94 21.17
CA THR A 142 -1.12 6.25 22.52
C THR A 142 -0.20 7.46 22.45
N GLU A 143 -0.75 8.67 22.64
CA GLU A 143 0.09 9.88 22.71
C GLU A 143 0.87 10.00 24.04
N PHE A 144 0.40 9.29 25.07
CA PHE A 144 0.97 9.36 26.40
C PHE A 144 0.94 7.97 27.03
N GLU A 145 2.08 7.26 27.02
CA GLU A 145 2.37 6.44 28.20
C GLU A 145 2.58 7.45 29.33
N ASP A 146 1.63 7.43 30.28
CA ASP A 146 1.73 7.90 31.65
C ASP A 146 3.04 8.64 31.98
N VAL A 147 3.03 9.98 31.90
CA VAL A 147 3.95 10.78 32.73
C VAL A 147 3.57 10.48 34.18
N ARG A 148 4.20 9.47 34.75
CA ARG A 148 4.21 9.19 36.18
C ARG A 148 5.47 9.78 36.81
#